data_AF-A0A969L5A6-F1
#
_entry.id   AF-A0A969L5A6-F1
#
_cell.length_a   1.000
_cell.length_b   1.000
_cell.length_c   1.000
_cell.angle_alpha   90.00
_cell.angle_beta   90.00
_cell.angle_gamma   90.00
#
_symmetry.space_group_name_H-M   'P 1'
#
loop_
_entity.id
_entity.type
_entity.pdbx_description
1 polymer ?
#
loop_
_entity_poly.entity_id
_entity_poly.type
_entity_poly.pdbx_seq_one_letter_code
_entity_poly.pdbx_strand_id
1 'polypeptide(L)'
;MMKSKFLFIFPVLMLCSAISWAQPGWKWGEDPQRAKEKYTLFGDDLNMKNFEAAKAPFYWLLTNTPDLNEALYIKGVDLYQGLLKATTDDVQKDVYQDSILTLYDLRIKNFGNESEVLNRKGYYALAYWQDRPEKFTDLFDLYKKL
;
A
#
# COMPACT_ATOMS: atom_id res chain seq x y z
N MET A 1 -29.79 65.84 14.92
CA MET A 1 -28.38 65.69 14.50
C MET A 1 -27.58 65.08 15.65
N MET A 2 -27.41 63.75 15.67
CA MET A 2 -26.66 63.05 16.72
C MET A 2 -25.80 61.94 16.10
N LYS A 3 -24.52 62.29 15.95
CA LYS A 3 -23.28 61.50 16.11
C LYS A 3 -23.38 59.99 15.83
N SER A 4 -22.99 59.61 14.61
CA SER A 4 -22.58 58.25 14.26
C SER A 4 -21.36 57.84 15.09
N LYS A 5 -21.47 56.70 15.79
CA LYS A 5 -20.32 55.94 16.30
C LYS A 5 -20.55 54.48 15.95
N PHE A 6 -20.13 54.09 14.76
CA PHE A 6 -19.92 52.68 14.42
C PHE A 6 -18.45 52.49 14.08
N LEU A 7 -17.69 52.12 15.11
CA LEU A 7 -16.31 51.67 14.99
C LEU A 7 -16.36 50.16 14.73
N PHE A 8 -16.35 49.74 13.46
CA PHE A 8 -16.14 48.34 13.10
C PHE A 8 -14.64 48.10 12.91
N ILE A 9 -13.97 47.68 13.99
CA ILE A 9 -12.67 47.01 13.91
C ILE A 9 -12.96 45.51 13.86
N PHE A 10 -12.82 44.91 12.67
CA PHE A 10 -12.68 43.46 12.51
C PHE A 10 -11.68 43.27 11.35
N PRO A 11 -10.49 42.71 11.62
CA PRO A 11 -10.41 41.26 11.55
C PRO A 11 -9.50 40.67 12.63
N VAL A 12 -10.07 39.83 13.49
CA VAL A 12 -9.32 38.80 14.23
C VAL A 12 -9.93 37.47 13.82
N LEU A 13 -9.26 36.75 12.92
CA LEU A 13 -9.09 35.28 12.90
C LEU A 13 -8.55 34.88 11.52
N MET A 14 -7.22 34.90 11.36
CA MET A 14 -6.56 34.17 10.28
C MET A 14 -5.21 33.62 10.77
N LEU A 15 -5.26 32.88 11.88
CA LEU A 15 -4.10 32.17 12.45
C LEU A 15 -4.55 30.78 12.90
N CYS A 16 -4.95 29.92 11.96
CA CYS A 16 -5.14 28.49 12.21
C CYS A 16 -5.01 27.71 10.89
N SER A 17 -3.80 27.64 10.33
CA SER A 17 -3.49 26.65 9.29
C SER A 17 -1.98 26.41 9.16
N ALA A 18 -1.32 26.10 10.28
CA ALA A 18 0.01 25.50 10.23
C ALA A 18 0.13 24.38 11.25
N ILE A 19 -0.87 23.48 11.30
CA ILE A 19 -0.56 22.10 11.63
C ILE A 19 -0.36 21.41 10.29
N SER A 20 0.82 21.61 9.71
CA SER A 20 1.31 20.78 8.63
C SER A 20 1.55 19.38 9.20
N TRP A 21 0.49 18.59 9.33
CA TRP A 21 0.63 17.14 9.36
C TRP A 21 1.25 16.78 8.01
N ALA A 22 2.58 16.73 7.94
CA ALA A 22 3.25 16.23 6.75
C ALA A 22 2.74 14.80 6.55
N GLN A 23 1.85 14.60 5.57
CA GLN A 23 1.55 13.27 5.06
C GLN A 23 2.90 12.63 4.72
N PRO A 24 3.18 11.38 5.10
CA PRO A 24 4.44 10.73 4.78
C PRO A 24 4.70 10.89 3.28
N GLY A 25 5.69 11.73 2.95
CA GLY A 25 6.01 12.07 1.57
C GLY A 25 6.55 10.86 0.83
N TRP A 26 6.57 10.95 -0.49
CA TRP A 26 7.19 9.93 -1.33
C TRP A 26 8.70 9.92 -1.15
N LYS A 27 9.27 8.76 -0.84
CA LYS A 27 10.71 8.55 -0.68
C LYS A 27 11.32 7.94 -1.94
N TRP A 28 11.82 8.79 -2.83
CA TRP A 28 12.30 8.33 -4.14
C TRP A 28 13.66 7.61 -4.14
N GLY A 29 14.28 7.41 -2.96
CA GLY A 29 15.56 6.71 -2.82
C GLY A 29 16.77 7.44 -3.42
N GLU A 30 17.84 6.70 -3.65
CA GLU A 30 19.13 7.22 -4.17
C GLU A 30 19.11 7.51 -5.67
N ASP A 31 18.22 6.85 -6.43
CA ASP A 31 17.99 7.10 -7.86
C ASP A 31 16.53 7.55 -8.11
N PRO A 32 16.19 8.83 -7.82
CA PRO A 32 14.82 9.31 -7.93
C PRO A 32 14.26 9.28 -9.35
N GLN A 33 15.11 9.44 -10.36
CA GLN A 33 14.67 9.44 -11.76
C GLN A 33 14.18 8.05 -12.14
N ARG A 34 14.98 7.03 -11.85
CA ARG A 34 14.61 5.64 -12.13
C ARG A 34 13.45 5.16 -11.27
N ALA A 35 13.38 5.56 -10.00
CA ALA A 35 12.25 5.22 -9.14
C ALA A 35 10.93 5.80 -9.67
N LYS A 36 10.93 7.05 -10.15
CA LYS A 36 9.76 7.66 -10.78
C LYS A 36 9.37 6.94 -12.06
N GLU A 37 10.34 6.66 -12.94
CA GLU A 37 10.10 5.91 -14.18
C GLU A 37 9.45 4.55 -13.89
N LYS A 38 10.02 3.76 -12.97
CA LYS A 38 9.46 2.45 -12.61
C LYS A 38 8.10 2.57 -11.95
N TYR A 39 7.89 3.57 -11.11
CA TYR A 39 6.59 3.77 -10.47
C TYR A 39 5.51 4.14 -11.49
N THR A 40 5.82 4.99 -12.47
CA THR A 40 4.93 5.33 -13.58
C THR A 40 4.62 4.09 -14.42
N LEU A 41 5.64 3.37 -14.89
CA LEU A 41 5.46 2.14 -15.68
C LEU A 41 4.60 1.10 -14.94
N PHE A 42 4.88 0.87 -13.66
CA PHE A 42 4.10 -0.03 -12.83
C PHE A 42 2.63 0.40 -12.73
N GLY A 43 2.38 1.69 -12.52
CA GLY A 43 1.02 2.23 -12.47
C GLY A 43 0.27 2.09 -13.79
N ASP A 44 0.94 2.39 -14.91
CA ASP A 44 0.36 2.33 -16.25
C ASP A 44 0.02 0.89 -16.64
N ASP A 45 0.94 -0.05 -16.42
CA ASP A 45 0.71 -1.48 -16.68
C ASP A 45 -0.45 -2.04 -15.83
N LEU A 46 -0.54 -1.64 -14.56
CA LEU A 46 -1.67 -2.02 -13.71
C LEU A 46 -3.01 -1.48 -14.24
N ASN A 47 -3.05 -0.20 -14.64
CA ASN A 47 -4.25 0.42 -15.18
C ASN A 47 -4.70 -0.26 -16.48
N MET A 48 -3.74 -0.67 -17.31
CA MET A 48 -3.98 -1.42 -18.55
C MET A 48 -4.25 -2.91 -18.31
N LYS A 49 -4.16 -3.40 -17.06
CA LYS A 49 -4.26 -4.82 -16.67
C LYS A 49 -3.18 -5.71 -17.32
N ASN A 50 -2.05 -5.12 -17.72
CA ASN A 50 -0.87 -5.83 -18.19
C ASN A 50 -0.05 -6.36 -17.00
N PHE A 51 -0.66 -7.21 -16.19
CA PHE A 51 -0.08 -7.67 -14.92
C PHE A 51 1.29 -8.33 -15.09
N GLU A 52 1.48 -9.10 -16.15
CA GLU A 52 2.78 -9.71 -16.46
C GLU A 52 3.89 -8.67 -16.66
N ALA A 53 3.61 -7.59 -17.39
CA ALA A 53 4.56 -6.49 -17.62
C ALA A 53 4.83 -5.69 -16.33
N ALA A 54 3.81 -5.50 -15.50
CA ALA A 54 3.92 -4.77 -14.24
C ALA A 54 4.87 -5.43 -13.21
N LYS A 55 5.17 -6.74 -13.34
CA LYS A 55 6.08 -7.45 -12.41
C LYS A 55 7.47 -6.85 -12.35
N ALA A 56 8.07 -6.54 -13.49
CA ALA A 56 9.44 -6.06 -13.56
C ALA A 56 9.65 -4.68 -12.89
N PRO A 57 8.87 -3.62 -13.20
CA PRO A 57 9.00 -2.34 -12.51
C PRO A 57 8.61 -2.46 -11.03
N PHE A 58 7.60 -3.26 -10.69
CA PHE A 58 7.24 -3.51 -9.29
C PHE A 58 8.38 -4.13 -8.49
N TYR A 59 8.98 -5.22 -8.98
CA TYR A 59 10.08 -5.90 -8.32
C TYR A 59 11.30 -4.98 -8.14
N TRP A 60 11.59 -4.15 -9.15
CA TRP A 60 12.65 -3.16 -9.04
C TRP A 60 12.39 -2.17 -7.89
N LEU A 61 11.17 -1.62 -7.79
CA LEU A 61 10.79 -0.70 -6.71
C LEU A 61 10.83 -1.38 -5.34
N LEU A 62 10.31 -2.60 -5.25
CA LEU A 62 10.31 -3.39 -4.01
C LEU A 62 11.73 -3.66 -3.50
N THR A 63 12.68 -3.83 -4.41
CA THR A 63 14.08 -4.14 -4.07
C THR A 63 14.89 -2.88 -3.76
N ASN A 64 14.72 -1.81 -4.53
CA ASN A 64 15.61 -0.64 -4.49
C ASN A 64 15.02 0.54 -3.70
N THR A 65 13.70 0.63 -3.60
CA THR A 65 12.99 1.71 -2.90
C THR A 65 11.82 1.15 -2.07
N PRO A 66 12.04 0.20 -1.15
CA PRO A 66 10.96 -0.48 -0.41
C PRO A 66 10.16 0.46 0.50
N ASP A 67 10.72 1.60 0.89
CA ASP A 67 10.07 2.61 1.73
C ASP A 67 9.48 3.79 0.91
N LEU A 68 9.36 3.63 -0.42
CA LEU A 68 8.86 4.65 -1.35
C LEU A 68 7.55 5.30 -0.90
N ASN A 69 6.52 4.49 -0.75
CA ASN A 69 5.20 4.86 -0.27
C ASN A 69 4.42 3.58 0.04
N GLU A 70 3.51 3.63 1.01
CA GLU A 70 2.66 2.50 1.38
C GLU A 70 1.83 1.98 0.18
N ALA A 71 1.47 2.86 -0.74
CA ALA A 71 0.76 2.52 -1.98
C ALA A 71 1.51 1.50 -2.86
N LEU A 72 2.83 1.38 -2.76
CA LEU A 72 3.60 0.37 -3.48
C LEU A 72 3.10 -1.04 -3.13
N TYR A 73 2.91 -1.31 -1.84
CA TYR A 73 2.45 -2.62 -1.35
C TYR A 73 0.99 -2.87 -1.69
N ILE A 74 0.14 -1.84 -1.58
CA ILE A 74 -1.29 -1.93 -1.93
C ILE A 74 -1.44 -2.28 -3.42
N LYS A 75 -0.76 -1.55 -4.30
CA LYS A 75 -0.75 -1.85 -5.74
C LYS A 75 -0.09 -3.18 -6.07
N GLY A 76 0.91 -3.60 -5.29
CA GLY A 76 1.50 -4.93 -5.41
C GLY A 76 0.48 -6.05 -5.13
N VAL A 77 -0.43 -5.84 -4.17
CA VAL A 77 -1.52 -6.78 -3.93
C VAL A 77 -2.46 -6.83 -5.14
N ASP A 78 -2.80 -5.69 -5.73
CA ASP A 78 -3.62 -5.63 -6.95
C ASP A 78 -2.95 -6.36 -8.13
N LEU A 79 -1.63 -6.20 -8.29
CA LEU A 79 -0.81 -6.92 -9.27
C LEU A 79 -0.98 -8.43 -9.12
N TYR A 80 -0.69 -8.97 -7.94
CA TYR A 80 -0.74 -10.42 -7.73
C TYR A 80 -2.15 -10.97 -7.73
N GLN A 81 -3.17 -10.19 -7.35
CA GLN A 81 -4.56 -10.59 -7.55
C GLN A 81 -4.93 -10.67 -9.03
N GLY A 82 -4.43 -9.75 -9.86
CA GLY A 82 -4.59 -9.80 -11.31
C GLY A 82 -3.97 -11.05 -11.92
N LEU A 83 -2.72 -11.36 -11.53
CA LEU A 83 -2.01 -12.57 -11.94
C LEU A 83 -2.71 -13.85 -11.47
N LEU A 84 -3.18 -13.87 -10.22
CA LEU A 84 -3.93 -14.98 -9.64
C LEU A 84 -5.23 -15.28 -10.40
N LYS A 85 -5.94 -14.23 -10.84
CA LYS A 85 -7.16 -14.39 -11.65
C LYS A 85 -6.90 -14.89 -13.06
N ALA A 86 -5.72 -14.62 -13.62
CA ALA A 86 -5.36 -14.98 -14.98
C ALA A 86 -4.74 -16.39 -15.09
N THR A 87 -4.14 -16.91 -14.01
CA THR A 87 -3.49 -18.22 -14.02
C THR A 87 -4.47 -19.38 -13.82
N THR A 88 -4.21 -20.47 -14.54
CA THR A 88 -4.90 -21.77 -14.34
C THR A 88 -4.03 -22.81 -13.65
N ASP A 89 -2.72 -22.56 -13.52
CA ASP A 89 -1.76 -23.46 -12.88
C ASP A 89 -1.86 -23.34 -11.35
N ASP A 90 -2.19 -24.45 -10.68
CA ASP A 90 -2.46 -24.45 -9.24
C ASP A 90 -1.21 -24.15 -8.41
N VAL A 91 -0.04 -24.62 -8.82
CA VAL A 91 1.23 -24.30 -8.14
C VAL A 91 1.50 -22.80 -8.22
N GLN A 92 1.26 -22.19 -9.37
CA GLN A 92 1.42 -20.77 -9.58
C GLN A 92 0.37 -19.94 -8.83
N LYS A 93 -0.85 -20.46 -8.64
CA LYS A 93 -1.86 -19.82 -7.77
C LYS A 93 -1.35 -19.72 -6.34
N ASP A 94 -0.81 -20.80 -5.79
CA ASP A 94 -0.26 -20.81 -4.43
C ASP A 94 0.88 -19.77 -4.28
N VAL A 95 1.77 -19.68 -5.27
CA VAL A 95 2.84 -18.68 -5.29
C VAL A 95 2.29 -17.25 -5.27
N TYR A 96 1.24 -16.96 -6.05
CA TYR A 96 0.65 -15.62 -6.08
C TYR A 96 -0.14 -15.30 -4.81
N GLN A 97 -0.83 -16.27 -4.22
CA GLN A 97 -1.47 -16.12 -2.92
C GLN A 97 -0.44 -15.83 -1.82
N ASP A 98 0.65 -16.59 -1.77
CA ASP A 98 1.72 -16.39 -0.79
C ASP A 98 2.42 -15.04 -1.01
N SER A 99 2.54 -14.59 -2.27
CA SER A 99 3.05 -13.25 -2.59
C SER A 99 2.16 -12.14 -2.04
N ILE A 100 0.83 -12.25 -2.17
CA ILE A 100 -0.12 -11.29 -1.59
C ILE A 100 0.06 -11.18 -0.08
N LEU A 101 0.18 -12.32 0.61
CA LEU A 101 0.33 -12.36 2.07
C LEU A 101 1.68 -11.80 2.52
N THR A 102 2.75 -12.06 1.75
CA THR A 102 4.08 -11.48 1.96
C THR A 102 4.07 -9.96 1.81
N LEU A 103 3.28 -9.40 0.89
CA LEU A 103 3.18 -7.94 0.71
C LEU A 103 2.54 -7.24 1.91
N TYR A 104 1.63 -7.89 2.61
CA TYR A 104 1.12 -7.37 3.88
C TYR A 104 2.21 -7.33 4.95
N ASP A 105 3.04 -8.38 5.06
CA ASP A 105 4.16 -8.40 6.00
C ASP A 105 5.20 -7.33 5.68
N LEU A 106 5.53 -7.15 4.40
CA LEU A 106 6.46 -6.12 3.97
C LEU A 106 5.90 -4.71 4.18
N ARG A 107 4.59 -4.51 3.99
CA ARG A 107 3.93 -3.24 4.32
C ARG A 107 4.08 -2.92 5.80
N ILE A 108 3.81 -3.88 6.68
CA ILE A 108 3.99 -3.73 8.14
C ILE A 108 5.45 -3.40 8.46
N LYS A 109 6.39 -4.14 7.87
CA LYS A 109 7.83 -3.93 8.09
C LYS A 109 8.29 -2.52 7.73
N ASN A 110 7.75 -1.93 6.66
CA ASN A 110 8.22 -0.63 6.15
C ASN A 110 7.42 0.57 6.68
N PHE A 111 6.13 0.39 7.01
CA PHE A 111 5.22 1.49 7.33
C PHE A 111 4.44 1.30 8.63
N GLY A 112 4.54 0.14 9.29
CA GLY A 112 3.83 -0.15 10.53
C GLY A 112 2.34 -0.38 10.31
N ASN A 113 1.52 0.21 11.18
CA ASN A 113 0.06 0.02 11.22
C ASN A 113 -0.34 -1.46 11.31
N GLU A 114 0.39 -2.22 12.13
CA GLU A 114 0.33 -3.68 12.19
C GLU A 114 -1.09 -4.21 12.40
N SER A 115 -1.84 -3.65 13.36
CA SER A 115 -3.20 -4.10 13.64
C SER A 115 -4.14 -4.00 12.43
N GLU A 116 -4.16 -2.85 11.74
CA GLU A 116 -5.02 -2.68 10.57
C GLU A 116 -4.57 -3.59 9.41
N VAL A 117 -3.26 -3.66 9.17
CA VAL A 117 -2.70 -4.39 8.04
C VAL A 117 -2.81 -5.90 8.25
N LEU A 118 -2.61 -6.40 9.48
CA LEU A 118 -2.84 -7.80 9.84
C LEU A 118 -4.32 -8.17 9.69
N ASN A 119 -5.26 -7.33 10.10
CA ASN A 119 -6.69 -7.61 9.92
C ASN A 119 -7.04 -7.81 8.43
N ARG A 120 -6.50 -6.96 7.55
CA ARG A 120 -6.62 -7.13 6.09
C ARG A 120 -5.94 -8.42 5.61
N LYS A 121 -4.73 -8.72 6.10
CA LYS A 121 -4.00 -9.97 5.79
C LYS A 121 -4.82 -11.20 6.19
N GLY A 122 -5.43 -11.21 7.37
CA GLY A 122 -6.22 -12.31 7.91
C GLY A 122 -7.36 -12.73 6.99
N TYR A 123 -8.08 -11.75 6.42
CA TYR A 123 -9.14 -12.02 5.43
C TYR A 123 -8.64 -12.84 4.24
N TYR A 124 -7.50 -12.46 3.65
CA TYR A 124 -6.89 -13.19 2.53
C TYR A 124 -6.27 -14.51 2.97
N ALA A 125 -5.60 -14.54 4.12
CA ALA A 125 -4.93 -15.72 4.63
C ALA A 125 -5.92 -16.86 4.86
N LEU A 126 -7.08 -16.58 5.45
CA LEU A 126 -8.12 -17.60 5.59
C LEU A 126 -8.55 -18.14 4.23
N ALA A 127 -8.86 -17.26 3.28
CA ALA A 127 -9.28 -17.68 1.95
C ALA A 127 -8.24 -18.52 1.19
N TYR A 128 -6.94 -18.23 1.39
CA TYR A 128 -5.85 -18.83 0.64
C TYR A 128 -5.18 -20.03 1.33
N TRP A 129 -5.20 -20.08 2.67
CA TRP A 129 -4.50 -21.10 3.44
C TRP A 129 -5.42 -22.13 4.12
N GLN A 130 -6.75 -21.91 4.17
CA GLN A 130 -7.68 -22.84 4.84
C GLN A 130 -7.66 -24.27 4.29
N ASP A 131 -7.32 -24.44 3.01
CA ASP A 131 -7.27 -25.76 2.35
C ASP A 131 -5.83 -26.28 2.19
N ARG A 132 -4.85 -25.62 2.83
CA ARG A 132 -3.41 -25.94 2.76
C ARG A 132 -2.91 -26.42 4.13
N PRO A 133 -2.86 -27.74 4.39
CA PRO A 133 -2.50 -28.27 5.71
C PRO A 133 -1.15 -27.77 6.23
N GLU A 134 -0.17 -27.55 5.34
CA GLU A 134 1.14 -27.03 5.69
C GLU A 134 1.12 -25.58 6.19
N LYS A 135 0.01 -24.85 5.97
CA LYS A 135 -0.20 -23.46 6.40
C LYS A 135 -1.05 -23.33 7.66
N PHE A 136 -1.53 -24.43 8.24
CA PHE A 136 -2.43 -24.36 9.40
C PHE A 136 -1.78 -23.72 10.63
N THR A 137 -0.49 -23.99 10.86
CA THR A 137 0.26 -23.32 11.93
C THR A 137 0.41 -21.82 11.67
N ASP A 138 0.78 -21.44 10.45
CA ASP A 138 0.90 -20.03 10.05
C ASP A 138 -0.43 -19.28 10.21
N LEU A 139 -1.54 -19.91 9.80
CA LEU A 139 -2.88 -19.35 9.92
C LEU A 139 -3.30 -19.21 11.38
N PHE A 140 -3.07 -20.23 12.21
CA PHE A 140 -3.36 -20.18 13.64
C PHE A 140 -2.58 -19.07 14.35
N ASP A 141 -1.28 -18.95 14.07
CA ASP A 141 -0.42 -17.93 14.66
C ASP A 141 -0.78 -16.52 14.19
N LEU A 142 -1.22 -16.37 12.94
CA LEU A 142 -1.76 -15.10 12.44
C LEU A 142 -3.02 -14.69 13.22
N TYR A 143 -3.99 -15.60 13.36
CA TYR A 143 -5.26 -15.30 14.02
C TYR A 143 -5.14 -15.07 15.53
N LYS A 144 -4.07 -15.56 16.17
CA LYS A 144 -3.76 -15.20 17.57
C LYS A 144 -3.29 -13.75 17.75
N LYS A 145 -2.84 -13.09 16.67
CA LYS A 145 -2.37 -11.71 16.69
C LYS A 145 -3.47 -10.70 16.31
N LEU A 146 -4.58 -11.17 15.76
CA LEU A 146 -5.76 -10.37 15.41
C LEU A 146 -6.64 -10.13 16.64
#